data_AF-A0ABD5S1D5-F1
#
_entry.id   AF-A0ABD5S1D5-F1
#
_cell.length_a   1.000
_cell.length_b   1.000
_cell.length_c   1.000
_cell.angle_alpha   90.00
_cell.angle_beta   90.00
_cell.angle_gamma   90.00
#
_symmetry.space_group_name_H-M   'P 1'
#
loop_
_entity.id
_entity.type
_entity.pdbx_description
1 polymer ?
#
loop_
_entity_poly.entity_id
_entity_poly.type
_entity_poly.pdbx_seq_one_letter_code
_entity_poly.pdbx_strand_id
1 'polypeptide(L)'
;MSDGEATAVPDAAMAVRNLGIAIVFTLGSSRPPLLGAAVPLGAIVIGSFVVAWLAADWTEAVDIDLESPFSLWNVLAFGAVFLVILVGGTVAKEQFGNVGFYVSALLSGLVSSAGTTTSAVLLYRQGSLGVTPAVVSILLATGSSILVKAGLAAAGPERFRNRVALWSVVLLVAAAVATAASFAIFT
;
A
#
# COMPACT_ATOMS: atom_id res chain seq x y z
N MET A 1 -18.82 -15.47 -4.65
CA MET A 1 -17.84 -14.37 -4.68
C MET A 1 -18.57 -13.08 -5.03
N SER A 2 -18.88 -12.29 -4.01
CA SER A 2 -19.52 -10.99 -4.23
C SER A 2 -18.50 -9.96 -4.76
N ASP A 3 -19.00 -8.95 -5.46
CA ASP A 3 -18.15 -8.03 -6.21
C ASP A 3 -17.21 -7.20 -5.32
N GLY A 4 -17.52 -7.01 -4.03
CA GLY A 4 -16.68 -6.24 -3.09
C GLY A 4 -15.53 -7.05 -2.46
N GLU A 5 -15.65 -8.37 -2.41
CA GLU A 5 -14.68 -9.27 -1.78
C GLU A 5 -13.36 -9.35 -2.56
N ALA A 6 -13.45 -9.27 -3.89
CA ALA A 6 -12.34 -9.55 -4.81
C ALA A 6 -11.11 -8.65 -4.62
N THR A 7 -11.29 -7.40 -4.21
CA THR A 7 -10.15 -6.49 -3.94
C THR A 7 -9.90 -6.28 -2.46
N ALA A 8 -10.91 -6.47 -1.61
CA ALA A 8 -10.83 -6.19 -0.18
C ALA A 8 -9.79 -7.05 0.55
N VAL A 9 -9.78 -8.37 0.32
CA VAL A 9 -8.81 -9.27 0.97
C VAL A 9 -7.36 -8.96 0.53
N PRO A 10 -7.05 -8.82 -0.78
CA PRO A 10 -5.74 -8.37 -1.23
C PRO A 10 -5.32 -7.00 -0.67
N ASP A 11 -6.25 -6.04 -0.57
CA ASP A 11 -5.97 -4.70 -0.05
C ASP A 11 -5.69 -4.71 1.46
N ALA A 12 -6.43 -5.53 2.24
CA ALA A 12 -6.15 -5.75 3.65
C ALA A 12 -4.75 -6.33 3.85
N ALA A 13 -4.41 -7.43 3.15
CA ALA A 13 -3.10 -8.07 3.26
C ALA A 13 -1.96 -7.11 2.89
N MET A 14 -2.14 -6.34 1.82
CA MET A 14 -1.19 -5.32 1.38
C MET A 14 -1.00 -4.20 2.42
N ALA A 15 -2.10 -3.65 2.95
CA ALA A 15 -2.06 -2.57 3.93
C ALA A 15 -1.43 -3.02 5.25
N VAL A 16 -1.74 -4.23 5.72
CA VAL A 16 -1.08 -4.86 6.88
C VAL A 16 0.42 -4.96 6.65
N ARG A 17 0.85 -5.44 5.48
CA ARG A 17 2.26 -5.58 5.13
C ARG A 17 2.98 -4.23 5.06
N ASN A 18 2.37 -3.21 4.44
CA ASN A 18 2.97 -1.88 4.35
C ASN A 18 3.08 -1.22 5.74
N LEU A 19 2.07 -1.41 6.58
CA LEU A 19 2.08 -0.96 7.98
C LEU A 19 3.17 -1.67 8.78
N GLY A 20 3.26 -3.00 8.63
CA GLY A 20 4.30 -3.81 9.25
C GLY A 20 5.69 -3.32 8.89
N ILE A 21 5.96 -3.02 7.62
CA ILE A 21 7.26 -2.48 7.21
C ILE A 21 7.49 -1.07 7.74
N ALA A 22 6.48 -0.19 7.71
CA ALA A 22 6.61 1.16 8.23
C ALA A 22 7.01 1.16 9.72
N ILE A 23 6.40 0.29 10.53
CA ILE A 23 6.67 0.20 11.96
C ILE A 23 7.91 -0.66 12.22
N VAL A 24 7.87 -1.96 11.89
CA VAL A 24 8.89 -2.93 12.27
C VAL A 24 10.27 -2.56 11.74
N PHE A 25 10.37 -2.06 10.51
CA PHE A 25 11.69 -1.74 9.94
C PHE A 25 12.25 -0.41 10.46
N THR A 26 11.45 0.38 11.18
CA THR A 26 11.90 1.62 11.85
C THR A 26 12.08 1.44 13.36
N LEU A 27 11.54 0.36 13.95
CA LEU A 27 11.84 -0.04 15.32
C LEU A 27 13.36 -0.27 15.50
N GLY A 28 13.92 0.30 16.56
CA GLY A 28 15.35 0.16 16.87
C GLY A 28 16.29 0.91 15.91
N SER A 29 15.76 1.72 14.99
CA SER A 29 16.59 2.62 14.19
C SER A 29 16.97 3.88 14.97
N SER A 30 17.96 4.64 14.49
CA SER A 30 18.38 5.92 15.10
C SER A 30 17.32 7.03 15.00
N ARG A 31 16.18 6.77 14.34
CA ARG A 31 15.07 7.69 14.14
C ARG A 31 13.78 7.08 14.73
N PRO A 32 12.81 7.91 15.17
CA PRO A 32 11.58 7.40 15.76
C PRO A 32 10.78 6.54 14.76
N PRO A 33 9.97 5.58 15.23
CA PRO A 33 9.13 4.79 14.34
C PRO A 33 8.12 5.64 13.58
N LEU A 34 7.76 5.23 12.35
CA LEU A 34 6.80 5.94 11.50
C LEU A 34 5.34 5.68 11.93
N LEU A 35 5.01 6.00 13.18
CA LEU A 35 3.67 5.82 13.75
C LEU A 35 2.60 6.64 13.02
N GLY A 36 2.98 7.70 12.31
CA GLY A 36 2.06 8.48 11.46
C GLY A 36 1.41 7.65 10.34
N ALA A 37 1.98 6.51 9.96
CA ALA A 37 1.36 5.59 9.01
C ALA A 37 0.30 4.66 9.65
N ALA A 38 0.27 4.54 10.98
CA ALA A 38 -0.56 3.57 11.68
C ALA A 38 -2.06 3.84 11.54
N VAL A 39 -2.48 5.08 11.77
CA VAL A 39 -3.88 5.47 11.64
C VAL A 39 -4.41 5.30 10.21
N PRO A 40 -3.77 5.88 9.16
CA PRO A 40 -4.30 5.78 7.81
C PRO A 40 -4.21 4.37 7.22
N LEU A 41 -3.11 3.63 7.42
CA LEU A 41 -3.03 2.24 6.95
C LEU A 41 -3.94 1.32 7.77
N GLY A 42 -4.06 1.55 9.08
CA GLY A 42 -5.00 0.82 9.93
C GLY A 42 -6.44 1.03 9.52
N ALA A 43 -6.82 2.24 9.09
CA ALA A 43 -8.14 2.51 8.51
C ALA A 43 -8.38 1.70 7.22
N ILE A 44 -7.37 1.57 6.34
CA ILE A 44 -7.47 0.72 5.15
C ILE A 44 -7.62 -0.75 5.57
N VAL A 45 -6.81 -1.23 6.51
CA VAL A 45 -6.91 -2.61 7.01
C VAL A 45 -8.31 -2.91 7.54
N ILE A 46 -8.80 -2.11 8.48
CA ILE A 46 -10.11 -2.30 9.10
C ILE A 46 -11.23 -2.15 8.06
N GLY A 47 -11.17 -1.12 7.21
CA GLY A 47 -12.15 -0.90 6.16
C GLY A 47 -12.22 -2.07 5.19
N SER A 48 -11.07 -2.58 4.73
CA SER A 48 -10.99 -3.75 3.86
C SER A 48 -11.52 -5.02 4.54
N PHE A 49 -11.24 -5.24 5.82
CA PHE A 49 -11.83 -6.36 6.57
C PHE A 49 -13.34 -6.26 6.69
N VAL A 50 -13.88 -5.07 6.99
CA VAL A 50 -15.33 -4.84 7.06
C VAL A 50 -15.98 -5.11 5.71
N VAL A 51 -15.39 -4.60 4.61
CA VAL A 51 -15.89 -4.84 3.25
C VAL A 51 -15.86 -6.34 2.93
N ALA A 52 -14.75 -7.01 3.18
CA ALA A 52 -14.64 -8.46 2.95
C ALA A 52 -15.67 -9.23 3.78
N TRP A 53 -15.84 -8.90 5.06
CA TRP A 53 -16.78 -9.58 5.95
C TRP A 53 -18.24 -9.43 5.51
N LEU A 54 -18.64 -8.21 5.12
CA LEU A 54 -20.00 -7.91 4.68
C LEU A 54 -20.31 -8.50 3.29
N ALA A 55 -19.28 -8.74 2.50
CA ALA A 55 -19.39 -9.18 1.13
C ALA A 55 -19.15 -10.71 0.99
N ALA A 56 -18.54 -11.38 1.98
CA ALA A 56 -18.17 -12.78 1.87
C ALA A 56 -19.37 -13.74 1.73
N ASP A 57 -19.27 -14.67 0.77
CA ASP A 57 -20.14 -15.84 0.66
C ASP A 57 -19.53 -17.00 1.48
N TRP A 58 -19.92 -17.09 2.75
CA TRP A 58 -19.37 -18.07 3.71
C TRP A 58 -19.67 -19.54 3.43
N THR A 59 -20.44 -19.84 2.39
CA THR A 59 -20.85 -21.19 1.99
C THR A 59 -19.94 -21.83 0.95
N GLU A 60 -19.02 -21.07 0.35
CA GLU A 60 -18.12 -21.56 -0.69
C GLU A 60 -16.84 -22.16 -0.05
N ALA A 61 -16.56 -23.44 -0.31
CA ALA A 61 -15.29 -24.06 0.08
C ALA A 61 -14.24 -23.77 -1.00
N VAL A 62 -13.27 -22.90 -0.68
CA VAL A 62 -12.12 -22.64 -1.55
C VAL A 62 -11.03 -23.67 -1.24
N ASP A 63 -10.76 -24.56 -2.19
CA ASP A 63 -9.57 -25.41 -2.13
C ASP A 63 -8.35 -24.56 -2.52
N ILE A 64 -7.40 -24.41 -1.59
CA ILE A 64 -6.14 -23.70 -1.84
C ILE A 64 -5.06 -24.77 -2.05
N ASP A 65 -4.73 -25.03 -3.31
CA ASP A 65 -3.52 -25.77 -3.65
C ASP A 65 -2.30 -24.90 -3.31
N LEU A 66 -1.58 -25.30 -2.27
CA LEU A 66 -0.37 -24.63 -1.79
C LEU A 66 0.84 -25.18 -2.53
N GLU A 67 1.08 -24.73 -3.76
CA GLU A 67 2.36 -24.92 -4.43
C GLU A 67 3.49 -24.28 -3.60
N SER A 68 4.68 -24.90 -3.59
CA SER A 68 5.84 -24.39 -2.85
C SER A 68 6.15 -22.93 -3.26
N PRO A 69 6.00 -21.95 -2.34
CA PRO A 69 5.95 -20.53 -2.69
C PRO A 69 7.34 -19.89 -2.92
N PHE A 70 8.43 -20.65 -2.74
CA PHE A 70 9.79 -20.12 -2.73
C PHE A 70 10.55 -20.47 -4.01
N SER A 71 10.54 -19.54 -4.97
CA SER A 71 11.40 -19.59 -6.15
C SER A 71 12.50 -18.52 -6.05
N LEU A 72 13.76 -18.94 -6.16
CA LEU A 72 14.91 -18.02 -6.10
C LEU A 72 14.83 -16.94 -7.19
N TRP A 73 14.35 -17.33 -8.38
CA TRP A 73 14.17 -16.42 -9.51
C TRP A 73 13.15 -15.31 -9.20
N ASN A 74 12.00 -15.66 -8.60
CA ASN A 74 10.98 -14.67 -8.24
C ASN A 74 11.49 -13.69 -7.18
N VAL A 75 12.30 -14.19 -6.22
CA VAL A 75 12.93 -13.34 -5.20
C VAL A 75 13.93 -12.36 -5.83
N LEU A 76 14.78 -12.83 -6.76
CA LEU A 76 15.72 -11.98 -7.48
C LEU A 76 15.01 -10.95 -8.36
N ALA A 77 13.94 -11.34 -9.06
CA ALA A 77 13.14 -10.43 -9.87
C ALA A 77 12.49 -9.33 -9.01
N PHE A 78 11.91 -9.70 -7.86
CA PHE A 78 11.40 -8.73 -6.89
C PHE A 78 12.50 -7.78 -6.40
N GLY A 79 13.68 -8.32 -6.06
CA GLY A 79 14.85 -7.54 -5.66
C GLY A 79 15.30 -6.53 -6.74
N ALA A 80 15.27 -6.92 -8.01
CA ALA A 80 15.60 -6.05 -9.13
C ALA A 80 14.58 -4.90 -9.29
N VAL A 81 13.28 -5.21 -9.22
CA VAL A 81 12.23 -4.17 -9.25
C VAL A 81 12.37 -3.22 -8.07
N PHE A 82 12.60 -3.75 -6.87
CA PHE A 82 12.86 -2.95 -5.68
C PHE A 82 14.08 -2.03 -5.86
N LEU A 83 15.18 -2.53 -6.42
CA LEU A 83 16.38 -1.73 -6.69
C LEU A 83 16.07 -0.58 -7.64
N VAL A 84 15.33 -0.82 -8.72
CA VAL A 84 14.91 0.22 -9.66
C VAL A 84 14.06 1.29 -8.96
N ILE A 85 13.11 0.87 -8.12
CA ILE A 85 12.26 1.80 -7.35
C ILE A 85 13.10 2.60 -6.35
N LEU A 86 14.04 1.97 -5.65
CA LEU A 86 14.91 2.66 -4.69
C LEU A 86 15.80 3.70 -5.38
N VAL A 87 16.49 3.30 -6.44
CA VAL A 87 17.38 4.21 -7.19
C VAL A 87 16.58 5.32 -7.84
N GLY A 88 15.49 4.99 -8.55
CA GLY A 88 14.62 5.96 -9.18
C GLY A 88 14.00 6.94 -8.19
N GLY A 89 13.56 6.45 -7.03
CA GLY A 89 13.07 7.29 -5.94
C GLY A 89 14.15 8.20 -5.37
N THR A 90 15.36 7.69 -5.16
CA THR A 90 16.50 8.48 -4.66
C THR A 90 16.84 9.60 -5.64
N VAL A 91 16.98 9.28 -6.94
CA VAL A 91 17.26 10.27 -7.98
C VAL A 91 16.13 11.31 -8.07
N ALA A 92 14.87 10.89 -8.03
CA ALA A 92 13.74 11.81 -8.05
C ALA A 92 13.74 12.75 -6.83
N LYS A 93 14.11 12.22 -5.65
CA LYS A 93 14.25 12.99 -4.42
C LYS A 93 15.39 14.00 -4.48
N GLU A 94 16.52 13.63 -5.06
CA GLU A 94 17.69 14.51 -5.21
C GLU A 94 17.43 15.63 -6.21
N GLN A 95 16.82 15.32 -7.36
CA GLN A 95 16.60 16.29 -8.44
C GLN A 95 15.40 17.21 -8.20
N PHE A 96 14.32 16.69 -7.59
CA PHE A 96 13.04 17.41 -7.49
C PHE A 96 12.49 17.45 -6.05
N GLY A 97 13.30 17.10 -5.06
CA GLY A 97 12.92 17.16 -3.65
C GLY A 97 11.79 16.19 -3.29
N ASN A 98 10.99 16.57 -2.28
CA ASN A 98 9.91 15.69 -1.78
C ASN A 98 8.84 15.44 -2.86
N VAL A 99 8.57 16.43 -3.72
CA VAL A 99 7.59 16.29 -4.81
C VAL A 99 8.02 15.23 -5.80
N GLY A 100 9.31 15.22 -6.20
CA GLY A 100 9.87 14.17 -7.05
C GLY A 100 9.70 12.78 -6.43
N PHE A 101 9.98 12.68 -5.14
CA PHE A 101 9.80 11.42 -4.42
C PHE A 101 8.33 10.99 -4.35
N TYR A 102 7.38 11.91 -4.17
CA TYR A 102 5.95 11.61 -4.18
C TYR A 102 5.46 11.10 -5.53
N VAL A 103 5.87 11.75 -6.63
CA VAL A 103 5.54 11.28 -7.98
C VAL A 103 6.15 9.91 -8.24
N SER A 104 7.43 9.72 -7.88
CA SER A 104 8.08 8.42 -7.98
C SER A 104 7.36 7.35 -7.16
N ALA A 105 6.91 7.67 -5.94
CA ALA A 105 6.20 6.75 -5.08
C ALA A 105 4.81 6.39 -5.64
N LEU A 106 4.10 7.35 -6.22
CA LEU A 106 2.81 7.11 -6.88
C LEU A 106 2.98 6.15 -8.06
N LEU A 107 3.94 6.42 -8.95
CA LEU A 107 4.20 5.61 -10.14
C LEU A 107 4.74 4.23 -9.80
N SER A 108 5.74 4.17 -8.91
CA SER A 108 6.32 2.90 -8.45
C SER A 108 5.32 2.07 -7.65
N GLY A 109 4.39 2.72 -6.95
CA GLY A 109 3.29 2.07 -6.24
C GLY A 109 2.28 1.37 -7.14
N LEU A 110 2.19 1.74 -8.43
CA LEU A 110 1.38 1.01 -9.42
C LEU A 110 1.98 -0.37 -9.69
N VAL A 111 3.30 -0.48 -9.63
CA VAL A 111 4.06 -1.72 -9.89
C VAL A 111 4.22 -2.53 -8.61
N SER A 112 4.64 -1.88 -7.53
CA SER A 112 4.92 -2.51 -6.25
C SER A 112 4.85 -1.50 -5.12
N SER A 113 3.69 -1.41 -4.45
CA SER A 113 3.62 -0.72 -3.16
C SER A 113 4.62 -1.29 -2.16
N ALA A 114 4.98 -2.55 -2.37
CA ALA A 114 5.87 -3.28 -1.54
C ALA A 114 7.31 -2.72 -1.55
N GLY A 115 7.86 -2.61 -2.75
CA GLY A 115 9.17 -2.01 -3.00
C GLY A 115 9.18 -0.54 -2.60
N THR A 116 8.16 0.23 -2.99
CA THR A 116 8.07 1.66 -2.69
C THR A 116 8.03 1.96 -1.20
N THR A 117 7.23 1.22 -0.41
CA THR A 117 7.17 1.37 1.05
C THR A 117 8.54 1.11 1.68
N THR A 118 9.22 0.05 1.23
CA THR A 118 10.56 -0.32 1.73
C THR A 118 11.58 0.78 1.38
N SER A 119 11.55 1.31 0.16
CA SER A 119 12.43 2.40 -0.27
C SER A 119 12.20 3.68 0.54
N ALA A 120 10.94 4.03 0.81
CA ALA A 120 10.61 5.19 1.67
C ALA A 120 11.15 5.02 3.09
N VAL A 121 10.99 3.82 3.67
CA VAL A 121 11.54 3.50 5.00
C VAL A 121 13.08 3.54 5.00
N LEU A 122 13.75 3.03 3.98
CA LEU A 122 15.21 3.06 3.91
C LEU A 122 15.75 4.49 3.80
N LEU A 123 15.17 5.30 2.90
CA LEU A 123 15.55 6.71 2.76
C LEU A 123 15.25 7.52 4.03
N TYR A 124 14.15 7.20 4.73
CA TYR A 124 13.86 7.78 6.03
C TYR A 124 14.93 7.45 7.06
N ARG A 125 15.28 6.16 7.20
CA ARG A 125 16.29 5.69 8.17
C ARG A 125 17.67 6.29 7.90
N GLN A 126 18.02 6.49 6.64
CA GLN A 126 19.27 7.13 6.23
C GLN A 126 19.28 8.66 6.44
N GLY A 127 18.13 9.25 6.77
CA GLY A 127 17.99 10.70 6.95
C GLY A 127 17.75 11.48 5.66
N SER A 128 17.75 10.82 4.51
CA SER A 128 17.45 11.40 3.19
C SER A 128 15.97 11.80 3.04
N LEU A 129 15.09 11.21 3.85
CA LEU A 129 13.66 11.52 3.90
C LEU A 129 13.22 11.91 5.31
N GLY A 130 12.34 12.91 5.42
CA GLY A 130 11.67 13.26 6.66
C GLY A 130 10.53 12.30 7.02
N VAL A 131 9.98 12.42 8.24
CA VAL A 131 8.83 11.62 8.71
C VAL A 131 7.63 11.79 7.78
N THR A 132 7.21 13.04 7.55
CA THR A 132 6.02 13.34 6.74
C THR A 132 6.14 12.82 5.30
N PRO A 133 7.24 13.09 4.57
CA PRO A 133 7.38 12.54 3.23
C PRO A 133 7.42 11.01 3.19
N ALA A 134 7.96 10.35 4.22
CA ALA A 134 7.99 8.90 4.27
C ALA A 134 6.58 8.33 4.39
N VAL A 135 5.79 8.85 5.35
CA VAL A 135 4.40 8.45 5.54
C VAL A 135 3.58 8.73 4.29
N VAL A 136 3.66 9.94 3.73
CA VAL A 136 2.90 10.31 2.52
C VAL A 136 3.25 9.39 1.34
N SER A 137 4.53 9.10 1.10
CA SER A 137 4.91 8.18 0.02
C SER A 137 4.38 6.76 0.21
N ILE A 138 4.34 6.25 1.45
CA ILE A 138 3.75 4.93 1.75
C ILE A 138 2.25 4.93 1.45
N LEU A 139 1.55 6.03 1.78
CA LEU A 139 0.13 6.20 1.49
C LEU A 139 -0.14 6.32 -0.01
N LEU A 140 0.67 7.10 -0.74
CA LEU A 140 0.59 7.20 -2.20
C LEU A 140 0.82 5.84 -2.85
N ALA A 141 1.82 5.09 -2.39
CA ALA A 141 2.10 3.75 -2.90
C ALA A 141 0.93 2.78 -2.66
N THR A 142 0.36 2.82 -1.47
CA THR A 142 -0.78 1.98 -1.09
C THR A 142 -2.02 2.36 -1.90
N GLY A 143 -2.35 3.64 -1.98
CA GLY A 143 -3.50 4.13 -2.73
C GLY A 143 -3.38 3.86 -4.23
N SER A 144 -2.19 4.02 -4.79
CA SER A 144 -1.87 3.67 -6.17
C SER A 144 -2.13 2.19 -6.47
N SER A 145 -1.70 1.28 -5.60
CA SER A 145 -2.00 -0.15 -5.73
C SER A 145 -3.48 -0.51 -5.56
N ILE A 146 -4.25 0.25 -4.76
CA ILE A 146 -5.71 0.08 -4.68
C ILE A 146 -6.34 0.48 -6.02
N LEU A 147 -5.93 1.61 -6.60
CA LEU A 147 -6.42 2.07 -7.91
C LEU A 147 -6.14 1.07 -9.03
N VAL A 148 -4.97 0.42 -9.03
CA VAL A 148 -4.65 -0.63 -10.01
C VAL A 148 -5.61 -1.81 -9.87
N LYS A 149 -5.81 -2.32 -8.65
CA LYS A 149 -6.73 -3.45 -8.44
C LYS A 149 -8.17 -3.08 -8.80
N ALA A 150 -8.59 -1.86 -8.46
CA ALA A 150 -9.88 -1.33 -8.84
C ALA A 150 -10.06 -1.24 -10.36
N GLY A 151 -9.04 -0.74 -11.07
CA GLY A 151 -9.03 -0.62 -12.52
C GLY A 151 -9.06 -1.98 -13.23
N LEU A 152 -8.30 -2.95 -12.73
CA LEU A 152 -8.30 -4.33 -13.24
C LEU A 152 -9.67 -5.00 -13.03
N ALA A 153 -10.28 -4.82 -11.85
CA ALA A 153 -11.62 -5.32 -11.59
C ALA A 153 -12.69 -4.63 -12.45
N ALA A 154 -12.50 -3.34 -12.75
CA ALA A 154 -13.39 -2.56 -13.60
C ALA A 154 -13.34 -2.98 -15.08
N ALA A 155 -12.24 -3.59 -15.53
CA ALA A 155 -12.13 -4.21 -16.85
C ALA A 155 -12.86 -5.57 -16.96
N GLY A 156 -13.39 -6.08 -15.85
CA GLY A 156 -14.20 -7.30 -15.79
C GLY A 156 -15.69 -7.09 -16.17
N PRO A 157 -16.56 -8.09 -15.93
CA PRO A 157 -17.99 -8.04 -16.25
C PRO A 157 -18.71 -6.83 -15.62
N GLU A 158 -19.72 -6.27 -16.31
CA GLU A 158 -20.34 -4.98 -15.93
C GLU A 158 -20.92 -4.92 -14.51
N ARG A 159 -21.41 -6.05 -14.00
CA ARG A 159 -21.90 -6.22 -12.62
C ARG A 159 -20.82 -5.98 -11.56
N PHE A 160 -19.56 -6.28 -11.88
CA PHE A 160 -18.40 -6.15 -11.00
C PHE A 160 -17.85 -4.72 -10.95
N ARG A 161 -17.94 -4.00 -12.07
CA ARG A 161 -17.28 -2.71 -12.30
C ARG A 161 -17.69 -1.61 -11.32
N ASN A 162 -19.00 -1.35 -11.18
CA ASN A 162 -19.49 -0.19 -10.44
C ASN A 162 -19.32 -0.36 -8.92
N ARG A 163 -19.40 -1.59 -8.42
CA ARG A 163 -19.31 -1.89 -6.99
C ARG A 163 -17.86 -1.90 -6.50
N VAL A 164 -16.92 -2.44 -7.29
CA VAL A 164 -15.49 -2.36 -6.95
C VAL A 164 -14.96 -0.93 -7.00
N ALA A 165 -15.36 -0.16 -8.00
CA ALA A 165 -15.00 1.26 -8.09
C ALA A 165 -15.50 2.04 -6.86
N LEU A 166 -16.75 1.80 -6.43
CA LEU A 166 -17.30 2.43 -5.23
C LEU A 166 -16.50 2.08 -3.98
N TRP A 167 -16.24 0.79 -3.71
CA TRP A 167 -15.51 0.38 -2.51
C TRP A 167 -14.06 0.87 -2.51
N SER A 168 -13.40 0.90 -3.67
CA SER A 168 -12.05 1.43 -3.81
C SER A 168 -12.01 2.93 -3.51
N VAL A 169 -12.99 3.69 -4.02
CA VAL A 169 -13.12 5.12 -3.70
C VAL A 169 -13.42 5.32 -2.21
N VAL A 170 -14.34 4.54 -1.63
CA VAL A 170 -14.66 4.61 -0.19
C VAL A 170 -13.41 4.36 0.66
N LEU A 171 -12.61 3.34 0.34
CA LEU A 171 -11.36 3.04 1.05
C LEU A 171 -10.33 4.18 0.93
N LEU A 172 -10.15 4.74 -0.27
CA LEU A 172 -9.24 5.85 -0.50
C LEU A 172 -9.70 7.12 0.22
N VAL A 173 -11.00 7.42 0.22
CA VAL A 173 -11.59 8.55 0.93
C VAL A 173 -11.46 8.35 2.43
N ALA A 174 -11.76 7.16 2.95
CA ALA A 174 -11.60 6.84 4.37
C ALA A 174 -10.14 7.00 4.81
N ALA A 175 -9.18 6.52 4.01
CA ALA A 175 -7.76 6.69 4.26
C ALA A 175 -7.35 8.17 4.22
N ALA A 176 -7.85 8.95 3.25
CA ALA A 176 -7.57 10.38 3.14
C ALA A 176 -8.14 11.17 4.34
N VAL A 177 -9.37 10.86 4.76
CA VAL A 177 -10.00 11.46 5.95
C VAL A 177 -9.24 11.08 7.22
N ALA A 178 -8.88 9.80 7.38
CA ALA A 178 -8.08 9.33 8.51
C ALA A 178 -6.69 10.00 8.54
N THR A 179 -6.09 10.20 7.37
CA THR A 179 -4.83 10.95 7.22
C THR A 179 -5.02 12.39 7.69
N ALA A 180 -6.00 13.12 7.15
CA ALA A 180 -6.28 14.51 7.52
C ALA A 180 -6.59 14.65 9.03
N ALA A 181 -7.39 13.75 9.59
CA ALA A 181 -7.69 13.71 11.02
C ALA A 181 -6.44 13.44 11.87
N SER A 182 -5.56 12.53 11.44
CA SER A 182 -4.31 12.26 12.15
C SER A 182 -3.38 13.47 12.15
N PHE A 183 -3.27 14.21 11.03
CA PHE A 183 -2.49 15.44 10.99
C PHE A 183 -3.06 16.51 11.91
N ALA A 184 -4.39 16.61 12.05
CA ALA A 184 -5.04 17.54 12.98
C ALA A 184 -4.87 17.18 14.48
N ILE A 185 -4.52 15.92 14.80
CA ILE A 185 -4.33 15.43 16.18
C ILE A 185 -2.86 15.52 16.62
N PHE A 186 -1.91 15.46 15.68
CA PHE A 186 -0.47 15.45 15.95
C PHE A 186 0.26 16.77 15.62
N THR A 187 -0.45 17.84 15.25
CA THR A 187 0.03 19.23 15.17
C THR A 187 -0.52 20.06 16.30
#